data_AF-A0AAN7A2G8-F1
#
_entry.id   AF-A0AAN7A2G8-F1
#
_cell.length_a   1.000
_cell.length_b   1.000
_cell.length_c   1.000
_cell.angle_alpha   90.00
_cell.angle_beta   90.00
_cell.angle_gamma   90.00
#
_symmetry.space_group_name_H-M   'P 1'
#
loop_
_entity.id
_entity.type
_entity.pdbx_description
1 polymer ?
#
loop_
_entity_poly.entity_id
_entity_poly.type
_entity_poly.pdbx_seq_one_letter_code
_entity_poly.pdbx_strand_id
1 'polypeptide(L)' 'MDHRPQAWGRPRDDVYGAYDSSYLNNSGPRTVTQSPVVTGTSVIAIKYKDGVVMAADNL' A
#
# COMPACT_ATOMS: atom_id res chain seq x y z
N MET A 1 5.37 -6.52 -11.81
CA MET A 1 6.84 -6.43 -11.71
C MET A 1 7.21 -6.40 -10.25
N ASP A 2 8.36 -6.93 -9.86
CA ASP A 2 8.81 -6.84 -8.47
C ASP A 2 9.50 -5.49 -8.23
N HIS A 3 8.92 -4.66 -7.37
CA HIS A 3 9.40 -3.30 -7.09
C HIS A 3 10.34 -3.25 -5.87
N ARG A 4 10.74 -4.40 -5.33
CA ARG A 4 11.64 -4.48 -4.19
C ARG A 4 13.08 -4.15 -4.61
N PRO A 5 13.84 -3.34 -3.83
CA PRO A 5 15.25 -3.02 -4.10
C PRO A 5 16.13 -4.25 -4.39
N GLN A 6 15.83 -5.38 -3.77
CA GLN A 6 16.54 -6.65 -3.90
C GLN A 6 16.44 -7.28 -5.29
N ALA A 7 15.44 -6.88 -6.09
CA ALA A 7 15.13 -7.46 -7.39
C ALA A 7 15.66 -6.61 -8.56
N TRP A 8 16.29 -5.46 -8.30
CA TRP A 8 16.75 -4.54 -9.34
C TRP A 8 18.17 -4.87 -9.77
N GLY A 9 18.33 -5.58 -10.89
CA GLY A 9 19.64 -5.78 -11.53
C GLY A 9 20.65 -6.58 -10.70
N ARG A 10 20.19 -7.40 -9.74
CA ARG A 10 21.07 -8.17 -8.86
C ARG A 10 21.92 -9.17 -9.66
N PRO A 11 23.25 -9.15 -9.52
CA PRO A 11 24.12 -10.21 -10.04
C PRO A 11 23.81 -11.56 -9.41
N ARG A 12 24.05 -12.64 -10.14
CA ARG A 12 23.73 -13.99 -9.68
C ARG A 12 24.48 -14.35 -8.39
N ASP A 13 23.79 -15.00 -7.47
CA ASP A 13 24.24 -15.39 -6.13
C ASP A 13 25.47 -16.31 -6.16
N ASP A 14 25.60 -17.12 -7.21
CA ASP A 14 26.72 -18.04 -7.43
C ASP A 14 28.06 -17.31 -7.65
N VAL A 15 28.02 -16.03 -8.02
CA VAL A 15 29.22 -15.22 -8.26
C VAL A 15 29.54 -14.29 -7.08
N TYR A 16 28.53 -13.76 -6.39
CA TYR A 16 28.72 -12.69 -5.38
C TYR A 16 28.17 -13.00 -3.99
N GLY A 17 27.60 -14.19 -3.79
CA GLY A 17 27.02 -14.62 -2.52
C GLY A 17 25.60 -14.10 -2.26
N ALA A 18 25.03 -14.56 -1.14
CA ALA A 18 23.71 -14.14 -0.69
C ALA A 18 23.72 -12.68 -0.23
N TYR A 19 22.64 -11.95 -0.55
CA TYR A 19 22.47 -10.56 -0.13
C TYR A 19 22.29 -10.46 1.39
N ASP A 20 22.96 -9.50 2.03
CA ASP A 20 22.74 -9.22 3.45
C ASP A 20 21.40 -8.49 3.64
N SER A 21 20.41 -9.20 4.17
CA SER A 21 19.07 -8.66 4.38
C SER A 21 18.94 -7.74 5.60
N SER A 22 19.98 -7.61 6.43
CA SER A 22 19.95 -6.80 7.66
C SER A 22 19.71 -5.31 7.39
N TYR A 23 20.05 -4.83 6.19
CA TYR A 23 19.85 -3.44 5.76
C TYR A 23 18.50 -3.17 5.08
N LEU A 24 17.69 -4.22 4.84
CA LEU A 24 16.38 -4.10 4.22
C LEU A 24 15.35 -3.72 5.27
N ASN A 25 15.26 -2.43 5.56
CA ASN A 25 14.13 -1.89 6.30
C ASN A 25 12.85 -2.15 5.50
N ASN A 26 11.98 -3.02 6.01
CA ASN A 26 10.65 -3.33 5.44
C ASN A 26 9.65 -2.15 5.55
N SER A 27 10.13 -0.91 5.52
CA SER A 27 9.35 0.33 5.47
C SER A 27 9.30 0.90 4.05
N GLY A 28 9.11 0.03 3.05
CA GLY A 28 8.95 0.44 1.66
C GLY A 28 7.64 1.22 1.45
N PRO A 29 7.57 2.06 0.39
CA PRO A 29 6.34 2.79 0.06
C PRO A 29 5.19 1.81 -0.18
N ARG A 30 4.07 2.04 0.51
CA ARG A 30 2.86 1.24 0.34
C ARG A 30 2.30 1.48 -1.06
N THR A 31 2.38 0.46 -1.92
CA THR A 31 1.64 0.48 -3.19
C THR A 31 0.16 0.28 -2.90
N VAL A 32 -0.69 1.23 -3.29
CA VAL A 32 -2.15 1.13 -3.26
C VAL A 32 -2.71 1.06 -4.68
N THR A 33 -3.93 0.54 -4.83
CA THR A 33 -4.60 0.37 -6.12
C THR A 33 -4.72 1.69 -6.88
N GLN A 34 -4.17 1.75 -8.11
CA GLN A 34 -4.19 2.94 -8.98
C GLN A 34 -5.46 3.04 -9.83
N SER A 35 -6.19 1.94 -10.02
CA SER A 35 -7.41 1.90 -10.82
C SER A 35 -8.42 0.95 -10.16
N PRO A 36 -9.32 1.46 -9.31
CA PRO A 36 -10.34 0.62 -8.67
C PRO A 36 -11.34 0.12 -9.70
N VAL A 37 -11.70 -1.16 -9.62
CA VAL A 37 -12.68 -1.80 -10.54
C VAL A 37 -14.12 -1.45 -10.15
N VAL A 38 -14.41 -1.34 -8.86
CA VAL A 38 -15.68 -0.89 -8.30
C VAL A 38 -15.39 0.25 -7.33
N THR A 39 -16.12 1.36 -7.48
CA THR A 39 -16.04 2.51 -6.57
C THR A 39 -17.19 2.48 -5.57
N GLY A 40 -16.95 3.01 -4.36
CA GLY A 40 -18.00 3.13 -3.35
C GLY A 40 -19.04 4.20 -3.67
N THR A 41 -19.95 4.42 -2.73
CA THR A 41 -21.01 5.43 -2.79
C THR A 41 -20.59 6.77 -2.17
N SER A 42 -21.45 7.78 -2.32
CA SER A 42 -21.32 9.05 -1.63
C SER A 42 -21.64 8.91 -0.13
N VAL A 43 -20.91 9.62 0.71
CA VAL A 43 -21.11 9.65 2.17
C VAL A 43 -21.38 11.08 2.61
N ILE A 44 -22.39 11.28 3.47
CA ILE A 44 -22.66 12.57 4.11
C ILE A 44 -22.39 12.49 5.61
N ALA A 45 -21.93 13.60 6.20
CA ALA A 45 -21.66 13.69 7.63
C ALA A 45 -22.09 15.04 8.21
N ILE A 46 -22.62 15.03 9.43
CA ILE A 46 -22.99 16.23 10.19
C ILE A 46 -22.34 16.15 11.57
N LYS A 47 -21.61 17.21 11.96
CA LYS A 47 -21.04 17.38 13.30
C LYS A 47 -22.06 18.02 14.25
N TYR A 48 -22.12 17.54 15.48
CA TYR A 48 -22.85 18.15 16.59
C TYR A 48 -21.95 18.27 17.83
N LYS A 49 -22.46 18.86 18.91
CA LYS A 49 -21.68 19.24 20.11
C LYS A 49 -20.80 18.10 20.64
N ASP A 50 -21.35 16.89 20.69
CA ASP A 50 -20.72 15.74 21.35
C ASP A 50 -20.50 14.55 20.37
N GLY A 51 -20.54 14.78 19.05
CA GLY A 51 -20.29 13.70 18.08
C GLY A 51 -20.50 14.06 16.61
N VAL A 52 -20.55 13.02 15.77
CA VAL A 52 -20.77 13.10 14.32
C VAL A 52 -21.74 11.99 13.93
N VAL A 53 -22.73 12.32 13.09
CA VAL A 53 -23.57 11.32 12.41
C VAL A 53 -23.14 11.24 10.95
N MET A 54 -23.03 10.01 10.42
CA MET A 54 -22.68 9.76 9.02
C MET A 54 -23.70 8.81 8.40
N ALA A 55 -23.98 8.98 7.10
CA ALA A 55 -24.87 8.12 6.35
C ALA A 55 -24.35 7.89 4.92
N ALA A 56 -24.65 6.71 4.39
CA ALA A 56 -24.37 6.26 3.03
C ALA A 56 -25.50 5.32 2.59
N ASP A 57 -25.70 5.16 1.29
CA ASP A 57 -26.58 4.10 0.77
C ASP A 57 -25.88 2.73 0.76
N ASN A 58 -26.63 1.68 0.43
CA ASN A 58 -26.16 0.30 0.33
C ASN A 58 -26.33 -0.22 -1.10
N LEU A 59 -25.59 0.41 -2.03
CA LEU A 59 -25.49 0.01 -3.42
C LEU A 59 -24.66 -1.27 -3.61
#